data_AF-A0A7X6CWG9-F1
#
_entry.id   AF-A0A7X6CWG9-F1
#
_cell.length_a   1.000
_cell.length_b   1.000
_cell.length_c   1.000
_cell.angle_alpha   90.00
_cell.angle_beta   90.00
_cell.angle_gamma   90.00
#
_symmetry.space_group_name_H-M   'P 1'
#
loop_
_entity.id
_entity.type
_entity.pdbx_description
1 polymer ?
#
loop_
_entity_poly.entity_id
_entity_poly.type
_entity_poly.pdbx_seq_one_letter_code
_entity_poly.pdbx_strand_id
1 'polypeptide(L)'
;MSYFSEWSKKIEDSSDQQAFEAYVARYYELEQGAYKEILSSYPDKVWKMPAAQMAAELHFDGDMEIFLGFLDGIQSSLTQELDLESIQEDTPVELEIDFEKLLYNMHDAGAKWLFGLEEWNHVFDAQQQEAVALKFRKDHIAVSTKVGRNDPCPCGSGKKYKNCCGKNQQN
;
A
#
# COMPACT_ATOMS: atom_id res chain seq x y z
N MET A 1 0.51 11.27 -25.55
CA MET A 1 0.20 10.22 -24.56
C MET A 1 0.78 10.71 -23.24
N SER A 2 0.09 10.51 -22.12
CA SER A 2 0.62 10.91 -20.80
C SER A 2 1.58 9.84 -20.30
N TYR A 3 2.55 10.22 -19.46
CA TYR A 3 3.45 9.24 -18.83
C TYR A 3 2.67 8.18 -18.04
N PHE A 4 1.53 8.55 -17.43
CA PHE A 4 0.67 7.63 -16.69
C PHE A 4 0.01 6.57 -17.59
N SER A 5 -0.42 6.98 -18.79
CA SER A 5 -0.96 6.05 -19.79
C SER A 5 0.09 5.07 -20.31
N GLU A 6 1.35 5.52 -20.39
CA GLU A 6 2.48 4.66 -20.80
C GLU A 6 2.85 3.64 -19.73
N TRP A 7 2.87 4.06 -18.46
CA TRP A 7 3.04 3.16 -17.31
C TRP A 7 1.95 2.09 -17.26
N SER A 8 0.68 2.49 -17.33
CA SER A 8 -0.46 1.56 -17.29
C SER A 8 -0.36 0.50 -18.37
N LYS A 9 -0.02 0.92 -19.60
CA LYS A 9 0.15 0.01 -20.74
C LYS A 9 1.31 -0.97 -20.54
N LYS A 10 2.43 -0.54 -19.95
CA LYS A 10 3.58 -1.42 -19.65
C LYS A 10 3.24 -2.49 -18.61
N ILE A 11 2.36 -2.18 -17.66
CA ILE A 11 1.88 -3.17 -16.66
C ILE A 11 0.92 -4.19 -17.30
N GLU A 12 0.08 -3.75 -18.25
CA GLU A 12 -0.86 -4.64 -18.95
C GLU A 12 -0.19 -5.54 -20.00
N ASP A 13 0.89 -5.09 -20.64
CA ASP A 13 1.61 -5.85 -21.66
C ASP A 13 2.60 -6.84 -21.03
N SER A 14 2.08 -8.00 -20.64
CA SER A 14 2.87 -9.10 -20.07
C SER A 14 3.40 -10.09 -21.12
N SER A 15 3.54 -9.66 -22.38
CA SER A 15 3.87 -10.57 -23.49
C SER A 15 5.31 -11.12 -23.44
N ASP A 16 6.24 -10.36 -22.86
CA ASP A 16 7.61 -10.78 -22.56
C ASP A 16 7.81 -10.83 -21.04
N GLN A 17 7.80 -12.06 -20.50
CA GLN A 17 7.93 -12.29 -19.07
C GLN A 17 9.28 -11.79 -18.50
N GLN A 18 10.37 -11.93 -19.24
CA GLN A 18 11.70 -11.53 -18.75
C GLN A 18 11.82 -10.01 -18.68
N ALA A 19 11.33 -9.31 -19.71
CA ALA A 19 11.29 -7.85 -19.73
C ALA A 19 10.37 -7.31 -18.63
N PHE A 20 9.22 -7.95 -18.40
CA PHE A 20 8.28 -7.57 -17.35
C PHE A 20 8.88 -7.77 -15.94
N GLU A 21 9.51 -8.92 -15.68
CA GLU A 21 10.18 -9.18 -14.39
C GLU A 21 11.29 -8.15 -14.11
N ALA A 22 12.11 -7.81 -15.11
CA ALA A 22 13.14 -6.78 -14.97
C ALA A 22 12.55 -5.39 -14.69
N TYR A 23 11.44 -5.04 -15.36
CA TYR A 23 10.73 -3.79 -15.13
C TYR A 23 10.14 -3.70 -13.73
N VAL A 24 9.48 -4.76 -13.26
CA VAL A 24 8.92 -4.82 -11.90
C VAL A 24 10.01 -4.74 -10.84
N ALA A 25 11.15 -5.41 -11.05
CA ALA A 25 12.30 -5.31 -10.15
C ALA A 25 12.83 -3.87 -10.05
N ARG A 26 12.97 -3.18 -11.19
CA ARG A 26 13.36 -1.75 -11.23
C ARG A 26 12.33 -0.87 -10.51
N TYR A 27 11.04 -1.09 -10.73
CA TYR A 27 9.97 -0.35 -10.05
C TYR A 27 10.11 -0.49 -8.53
N TYR A 28 10.24 -1.71 -7.99
CA TYR A 28 10.36 -1.92 -6.54
C TYR A 28 11.65 -1.34 -5.94
N GLU A 29 12.76 -1.39 -6.67
CA GLU A 29 14.02 -0.77 -6.22
C GLU A 29 13.86 0.75 -6.07
N LEU A 30 13.30 1.40 -7.08
CA LEU A 30 13.07 2.85 -7.08
C LEU A 30 12.03 3.26 -6.03
N GLU A 31 10.92 2.52 -5.92
CA GLU A 31 9.89 2.75 -4.91
C GLU A 31 10.46 2.65 -3.50
N GLN A 32 11.26 1.63 -3.21
CA GLN A 32 11.90 1.50 -1.89
C GLN A 32 12.85 2.68 -1.62
N GLY A 33 13.65 3.09 -2.61
CA GLY A 33 14.55 4.24 -2.49
C GLY A 33 13.78 5.54 -2.19
N ALA A 34 12.69 5.78 -2.89
CA ALA A 34 11.84 6.94 -2.70
C ALA A 34 11.25 7.00 -1.28
N TYR A 35 10.70 5.90 -0.78
CA TYR A 35 10.17 5.85 0.58
C TYR A 35 11.25 6.06 1.64
N LYS A 36 12.45 5.50 1.47
CA LYS A 36 13.58 5.75 2.39
C LYS A 36 13.92 7.23 2.46
N GLU A 37 14.00 7.90 1.32
CA GLU A 37 14.29 9.34 1.26
C GLU A 37 13.18 10.18 1.92
N ILE A 38 11.92 9.85 1.64
CA ILE A 38 10.75 10.53 2.23
C ILE A 38 10.75 10.39 3.76
N LEU A 39 10.92 9.17 4.26
CA LEU A 39 10.88 8.86 5.71
C LEU A 39 12.08 9.46 6.44
N SER A 40 13.27 9.41 5.85
CA SER A 40 14.50 9.96 6.46
C SER A 40 14.48 11.49 6.52
N SER A 41 13.73 12.13 5.60
CA SER A 41 13.62 13.59 5.52
C SER A 41 12.52 14.18 6.40
N TYR A 42 11.71 13.34 7.05
CA TYR A 42 10.66 13.80 7.97
C TYR A 42 11.25 14.26 9.31
N PRO A 43 10.70 15.32 9.95
CA PRO A 43 9.57 16.15 9.50
C PRO A 43 9.98 17.40 8.70
N ASP A 44 11.26 17.57 8.43
CA ASP A 44 11.83 18.86 8.04
C ASP A 44 11.61 19.21 6.56
N LYS A 45 11.53 18.20 5.69
CA LYS A 45 11.43 18.40 4.23
C LYS A 45 9.99 18.53 3.76
N VAL A 46 9.73 19.61 3.03
CA VAL A 46 8.47 19.84 2.32
C VAL A 46 8.61 19.40 0.87
N TRP A 47 7.81 18.44 0.46
CA TRP A 47 7.82 17.88 -0.88
C TRP A 47 6.90 18.66 -1.82
N LYS A 48 7.35 19.84 -2.27
CA LYS A 48 6.60 20.69 -3.19
C LYS A 48 7.52 21.30 -4.25
N MET A 49 7.50 20.74 -5.46
CA MET A 49 8.40 21.14 -6.55
C MET A 49 7.87 20.63 -7.90
N PRO A 50 8.44 21.05 -9.04
CA PRO A 50 8.10 20.49 -10.35
C PRO A 50 8.30 18.97 -10.40
N ALA A 51 7.44 18.25 -11.13
CA ALA A 51 7.42 16.80 -11.18
C ALA A 51 8.78 16.19 -11.56
N ALA A 52 9.49 16.75 -12.54
CA ALA A 52 10.82 16.28 -12.92
C ALA A 52 11.86 16.48 -11.82
N GLN A 53 11.78 17.58 -11.07
CA GLN A 53 12.66 17.80 -9.91
C GLN A 53 12.33 16.80 -8.80
N MET A 54 11.05 16.56 -8.53
CA MET A 54 10.62 15.60 -7.53
C MET A 54 11.05 14.18 -7.90
N ALA A 55 10.91 13.79 -9.16
CA ALA A 55 11.38 12.52 -9.68
C ALA A 55 12.89 12.37 -9.44
N ALA A 56 13.70 13.39 -9.76
CA ALA A 56 15.14 13.38 -9.51
C ALA A 56 15.48 13.23 -8.01
N GLU A 57 14.82 14.01 -7.14
CA GLU A 57 15.05 13.94 -5.69
C GLU A 57 14.63 12.59 -5.09
N LEU A 58 13.66 11.91 -5.69
CA LEU A 58 13.20 10.57 -5.29
C LEU A 58 13.87 9.44 -6.10
N HIS A 59 14.95 9.74 -6.83
CA HIS A 59 15.78 8.81 -7.59
C HIS A 59 15.14 8.17 -8.83
N PHE A 60 14.09 8.77 -9.38
CA PHE A 60 13.46 8.40 -10.65
C PHE A 60 14.00 9.19 -11.85
N ASP A 61 15.28 9.60 -11.83
CA ASP A 61 15.91 10.39 -12.89
C ASP A 61 15.73 9.74 -14.28
N GLY A 62 14.90 10.35 -15.12
CA GLY A 62 14.63 9.87 -16.48
C GLY A 62 13.61 8.71 -16.57
N ASP A 63 13.00 8.30 -15.46
CA ASP A 63 11.94 7.28 -15.40
C ASP A 63 10.59 7.89 -14.98
N MET A 64 10.17 8.96 -15.67
CA MET A 64 8.93 9.70 -15.35
C MET A 64 7.69 8.80 -15.33
N GLU A 65 7.64 7.77 -16.16
CA GLU A 65 6.54 6.80 -16.16
C GLU A 65 6.51 5.96 -14.86
N ILE A 66 7.68 5.56 -14.34
CA ILE A 66 7.76 4.81 -13.08
C ILE A 66 7.41 5.74 -11.92
N PHE A 67 7.88 7.00 -11.97
CA PHE A 67 7.55 8.02 -10.98
C PHE A 67 6.04 8.25 -10.88
N LEU A 68 5.31 8.36 -12.00
CA LEU A 68 3.85 8.48 -11.94
C LEU A 68 3.16 7.22 -11.42
N GLY A 69 3.70 6.03 -11.70
CA GLY A 69 3.23 4.80 -11.07
C GLY A 69 3.42 4.80 -9.55
N PHE A 70 4.56 5.32 -9.08
CA PHE A 70 4.79 5.54 -7.65
C PHE A 70 3.78 6.55 -7.06
N LEU A 71 3.51 7.65 -7.76
CA LEU A 71 2.50 8.64 -7.33
C LEU A 71 1.11 8.01 -7.22
N ASP A 72 0.73 7.12 -8.14
CA ASP A 72 -0.51 6.35 -8.07
C ASP A 72 -0.55 5.44 -6.84
N GLY A 73 0.55 4.74 -6.55
CA GLY A 73 0.66 3.89 -5.37
C GLY A 73 0.53 4.66 -4.05
N ILE A 74 1.16 5.83 -3.94
CA ILE A 74 1.12 6.65 -2.72
C ILE A 74 -0.16 7.50 -2.61
N GLN A 75 -0.91 7.70 -3.71
CA GLN A 75 -2.10 8.56 -3.80
C GLN A 75 -3.09 8.33 -2.66
N SER A 76 -3.36 7.06 -2.33
CA SER A 76 -4.28 6.68 -1.26
C SER A 76 -3.85 7.16 0.13
N SER A 77 -2.60 7.57 0.29
CA SER A 77 -1.99 8.04 1.54
C SER A 77 -1.74 9.55 1.55
N LEU A 78 -2.04 10.25 0.46
CA LEU A 78 -1.96 11.71 0.38
C LEU A 78 -3.22 12.35 0.98
N THR A 79 -3.06 13.56 1.52
CA THR A 79 -4.18 14.40 1.99
C THR A 79 -4.93 15.04 0.82
N GLN A 80 -4.24 15.24 -0.31
CA GLN A 80 -4.75 15.86 -1.52
C GLN A 80 -4.54 14.91 -2.70
N GLU A 81 -5.58 14.76 -3.52
CA GLU A 81 -5.57 13.90 -4.69
C GLU A 81 -4.85 14.61 -5.86
N LEU A 82 -3.92 13.91 -6.51
CA LEU A 82 -3.22 14.38 -7.70
C LEU A 82 -3.91 13.91 -8.99
N ASP A 83 -4.02 14.79 -9.97
CA ASP A 83 -4.47 14.44 -11.33
C ASP A 83 -3.29 13.94 -12.18
N LEU A 84 -3.00 12.63 -12.06
CA LEU A 84 -1.84 12.00 -12.69
C LEU A 84 -1.86 12.02 -14.22
N GLU A 85 -3.04 12.10 -14.84
CA GLU A 85 -3.14 12.17 -16.31
C GLU A 85 -2.62 13.51 -16.87
N SER A 86 -2.73 14.56 -16.06
CA SER A 86 -2.35 15.92 -16.45
C SER A 86 -0.89 16.27 -16.19
N ILE A 87 -0.19 15.49 -15.36
CA ILE A 87 1.16 15.82 -14.89
C ILE A 87 2.18 15.75 -16.03
N GLN A 88 2.93 16.85 -16.19
CA GLN A 88 4.10 16.99 -17.05
C GLN A 88 5.34 17.34 -16.20
N GLU A 89 6.52 17.33 -16.81
CA GLU A 89 7.81 17.54 -16.12
C GLU A 89 7.87 18.85 -15.31
N ASP A 90 7.26 19.93 -15.80
CA ASP A 90 7.22 21.25 -15.17
C ASP A 90 6.03 21.46 -14.24
N THR A 91 5.11 20.50 -14.17
CA THR A 91 3.90 20.59 -13.34
C THR A 91 4.28 20.58 -11.86
N PRO A 92 3.84 21.55 -11.04
CA PRO A 92 4.12 21.56 -9.62
C PRO A 92 3.35 20.43 -8.93
N VAL A 93 4.07 19.56 -8.23
CA VAL A 93 3.52 18.44 -7.44
C VAL A 93 3.78 18.71 -5.97
N GLU A 94 2.80 18.40 -5.13
CA GLU A 94 2.88 18.52 -3.68
C GLU A 94 2.51 17.18 -3.04
N LEU A 95 3.44 16.60 -2.27
CA LEU A 95 3.21 15.36 -1.53
C LEU A 95 3.00 15.71 -0.06
N GLU A 96 1.74 15.91 0.31
CA GLU A 96 1.34 16.02 1.70
C GLU A 96 0.86 14.64 2.17
N ILE A 97 1.75 13.92 2.86
CA ILE A 97 1.60 12.50 3.18
C ILE A 97 1.07 12.33 4.60
N ASP A 98 -0.01 11.56 4.74
CA ASP A 98 -0.44 11.03 6.04
C ASP A 98 0.34 9.75 6.35
N PHE A 99 1.37 9.86 7.19
CA PHE A 99 2.26 8.74 7.50
C PHE A 99 1.58 7.60 8.26
N GLU A 100 0.54 7.87 9.07
CA GLU A 100 -0.20 6.80 9.76
C GLU A 100 -1.00 5.99 8.74
N LYS A 101 -1.67 6.69 7.81
CA LYS A 101 -2.41 6.09 6.70
C LYS A 101 -1.48 5.35 5.74
N LEU A 102 -0.31 5.92 5.45
CA LEU A 102 0.70 5.29 4.60
C LEU A 102 1.17 3.95 5.19
N LEU A 103 1.55 3.93 6.47
CA LEU A 103 1.99 2.69 7.12
C LEU A 103 0.85 1.65 7.17
N TYR A 104 -0.39 2.08 7.40
CA TYR A 104 -1.56 1.21 7.35
C TYR A 104 -1.76 0.59 5.95
N ASN A 105 -1.70 1.41 4.89
CA ASN A 105 -1.87 0.96 3.51
C ASN A 105 -0.75 0.01 3.09
N MET A 106 0.48 0.19 3.57
CA MET A 106 1.56 -0.76 3.34
C MET A 106 1.31 -2.12 4.01
N HIS A 107 0.70 -2.14 5.20
CA HIS A 107 0.26 -3.41 5.81
C HIS A 107 -0.84 -4.08 5.01
N ASP A 108 -1.82 -3.31 4.52
CA ASP A 108 -2.94 -3.80 3.71
C ASP A 108 -2.48 -4.38 2.36
N ALA A 109 -1.56 -3.69 1.70
CA ALA A 109 -0.92 -4.17 0.47
C ALA A 109 0.01 -5.39 0.71
N GLY A 110 0.29 -5.76 1.97
CA GLY A 110 1.25 -6.82 2.30
C GLY A 110 2.70 -6.46 1.95
N ALA A 111 3.01 -5.17 1.83
CA ALA A 111 4.28 -4.63 1.35
C ALA A 111 5.39 -4.68 2.41
N LYS A 112 5.83 -5.90 2.77
CA LYS A 112 6.85 -6.15 3.81
C LYS A 112 8.16 -5.38 3.59
N TRP A 113 8.52 -5.12 2.33
CA TRP A 113 9.73 -4.39 1.97
C TRP A 113 9.65 -2.88 2.25
N LEU A 114 8.46 -2.35 2.52
CA LEU A 114 8.22 -0.94 2.83
C LEU A 114 7.87 -0.71 4.30
N PHE A 115 6.94 -1.47 4.88
CA PHE A 115 6.61 -1.31 6.30
C PHE A 115 7.70 -1.85 7.25
N GLY A 116 8.69 -2.58 6.71
CA GLY A 116 9.86 -3.07 7.47
C GLY A 116 11.08 -2.16 7.38
N LEU A 117 10.97 -0.98 6.76
CA LEU A 117 12.06 -0.02 6.64
C LEU A 117 12.47 0.55 8.00
N GLU A 118 13.78 0.68 8.26
CA GLU A 118 14.30 1.22 9.51
C GLU A 118 14.03 2.73 9.63
N GLU A 119 13.84 3.40 8.50
CA GLU A 119 13.56 4.82 8.37
C GLU A 119 12.23 5.21 9.02
N TRP A 120 11.30 4.26 9.21
CA TRP A 120 10.09 4.48 10.00
C TRP A 120 10.37 4.93 11.43
N ASN A 121 11.55 4.61 11.98
CA ASN A 121 11.96 5.06 13.31
C ASN A 121 12.18 6.58 13.40
N HIS A 122 12.34 7.27 12.27
CA HIS A 122 12.38 8.74 12.22
C HIS A 122 10.99 9.37 12.34
N VAL A 123 9.96 8.67 11.88
CA VAL A 123 8.57 9.16 11.85
C VAL A 123 7.79 8.75 13.09
N PHE A 124 7.96 7.50 13.50
CA PHE A 124 7.21 6.86 14.56
C PHE A 124 8.14 6.08 15.49
N ASP A 125 7.86 6.17 16.79
CA ASP A 125 8.45 5.24 17.74
C ASP A 125 7.86 3.82 17.59
N ALA A 126 8.48 2.85 18.26
CA ALA A 126 8.04 1.46 18.21
C ALA A 126 6.59 1.26 18.71
N GLN A 127 6.11 2.10 19.63
CA GLN A 127 4.74 2.01 20.15
C GLN A 127 3.73 2.48 19.09
N GLN A 128 4.04 3.56 18.38
CA GLN A 128 3.22 4.11 17.31
C GLN A 128 3.15 3.14 16.13
N GLN A 129 4.28 2.57 15.69
CA GLN A 129 4.30 1.57 14.63
C GLN A 129 3.46 0.33 14.99
N GLU A 130 3.63 -0.19 16.20
CA GLU A 130 2.84 -1.34 16.68
C GLU A 130 1.35 -1.01 16.82
N ALA A 131 1.00 0.24 17.14
CA ALA A 131 -0.40 0.68 17.18
C ALA A 131 -1.07 0.62 15.79
N VAL A 132 -0.36 1.04 14.74
CA VAL A 132 -0.84 0.94 13.35
C VAL A 132 -0.99 -0.52 12.94
N ALA A 133 0.03 -1.35 13.21
CA ALA A 133 -0.03 -2.78 12.92
C ALA A 133 -1.18 -3.47 13.67
N LEU A 134 -1.43 -3.10 14.94
CA LEU A 134 -2.55 -3.62 15.72
C LEU A 134 -3.90 -3.20 15.15
N LYS A 135 -4.05 -1.94 14.72
CA LYS A 135 -5.25 -1.42 14.06
C LYS A 135 -5.55 -2.23 12.81
N PHE A 136 -4.57 -2.39 11.91
CA PHE A 136 -4.69 -3.23 10.73
C PHE A 136 -5.15 -4.65 11.08
N ARG A 137 -4.45 -5.32 12.01
CA ARG A 137 -4.81 -6.68 12.43
C ARG A 137 -6.25 -6.75 12.94
N LYS A 138 -6.69 -5.79 13.77
CA LYS A 138 -8.06 -5.76 14.31
C LYS A 138 -9.10 -5.64 13.21
N ASP A 139 -8.89 -4.76 12.23
CA ASP A 139 -9.81 -4.55 11.12
C ASP A 139 -9.90 -5.78 10.21
N HIS A 140 -8.82 -6.57 10.14
CA HIS A 140 -8.69 -7.75 9.28
C HIS A 140 -8.85 -9.09 10.03
N ILE A 141 -9.29 -9.08 11.29
CA ILE A 141 -9.70 -10.30 11.98
C ILE A 141 -10.97 -10.82 11.29
N ALA A 142 -10.83 -11.97 10.61
CA ALA A 142 -11.98 -12.70 10.10
C ALA A 142 -12.85 -13.16 11.27
N VAL A 143 -14.00 -12.49 11.47
CA VAL A 143 -15.00 -12.91 12.46
C VAL A 143 -15.70 -14.16 11.92
N SER A 144 -15.22 -15.33 12.33
CA SER A 144 -15.89 -16.59 12.04
C SER A 144 -17.16 -16.72 12.88
N THR A 145 -18.33 -16.56 12.25
CA THR A 145 -19.65 -16.88 12.83
C THR A 145 -19.94 -18.38 12.85
N LYS A 146 -18.95 -19.24 12.56
CA LYS A 146 -19.12 -20.69 12.61
C LYS A 146 -19.46 -21.11 14.03
N VAL A 147 -20.72 -21.51 14.21
CA VAL A 147 -21.20 -22.16 15.42
C VAL A 147 -20.40 -23.45 15.59
N GLY A 148 -19.66 -23.58 16.68
CA GLY A 148 -18.90 -24.79 16.97
C GLY A 148 -19.85 -25.98 17.06
N ARG A 149 -19.46 -27.14 16.53
CA ARG A 149 -20.27 -28.37 16.56
C ARG A 149 -20.81 -28.70 17.95
N ASN A 150 -20.11 -28.34 19.02
CA ASN A 150 -20.54 -28.59 20.40
C ASN A 150 -21.27 -27.43 21.08
N ASP A 151 -21.34 -26.25 20.47
CA ASP A 151 -21.99 -25.07 21.04
C ASP A 151 -23.51 -25.19 21.02
N PRO A 152 -24.25 -24.47 21.89
CA PRO A 152 -25.69 -24.39 21.84
C PRO A 152 -26.18 -23.98 20.43
N CYS A 153 -27.16 -24.71 19.93
CA CYS A 153 -27.68 -24.49 18.58
C CYS A 153 -28.46 -23.16 18.51
N PRO A 154 -28.19 -22.27 17.53
CA PRO A 154 -28.79 -20.94 17.45
C PRO A 154 -30.30 -20.96 17.16
N CYS A 155 -30.89 -22.11 16.80
CA CYS A 155 -32.33 -22.26 16.61
C CYS A 155 -33.15 -22.29 17.92
N GLY A 156 -32.51 -22.12 19.09
CA GLY A 156 -33.18 -22.08 20.38
C GLY A 156 -33.61 -23.45 20.92
N SER A 157 -33.20 -24.55 20.30
CA SER A 157 -33.63 -25.91 20.70
C SER A 157 -33.01 -26.41 22.01
N GLY A 158 -32.02 -25.68 22.58
CA GLY A 158 -31.24 -26.12 23.75
C GLY A 158 -30.26 -27.28 23.48
N LYS A 159 -30.20 -27.80 22.24
CA LYS A 159 -29.30 -28.90 21.84
C LYS A 159 -27.96 -28.35 21.34
N LYS A 160 -26.90 -29.17 21.38
CA LYS A 160 -25.62 -28.86 20.71
C LYS A 160 -25.81 -28.79 19.19
N TYR A 161 -25.11 -27.88 18.49
CA TYR A 161 -25.26 -27.64 17.05
C TYR A 161 -25.15 -28.93 16.21
N LYS A 162 -24.17 -29.79 16.49
CA LYS A 162 -23.98 -31.09 15.80
C LYS A 162 -25.14 -32.07 15.94
N ASN A 163 -25.97 -31.90 16.97
CA ASN A 163 -27.12 -32.76 17.25
C ASN A 163 -28.45 -32.11 16.81
N CYS A 164 -28.40 -30.92 16.19
CA CYS A 164 -29.55 -30.16 15.73
C CYS A 164 -29.33 -29.67 14.29
N CYS A 165 -29.23 -28.36 14.04
CA CYS A 165 -29.08 -27.81 12.69
C CYS A 165 -27.82 -28.31 11.96
N GLY A 166 -26.75 -28.61 12.69
CA GLY A 166 -25.50 -29.17 12.13
C GLY A 166 -25.49 -30.70 11.98
N LYS A 167 -26.62 -31.39 12.18
CA LYS A 167 -26.70 -32.87 12.14
C LYS A 167 -26.51 -33.44 10.73
N ASN A 168 -26.91 -32.68 9.70
CA ASN A 168 -26.85 -33.09 8.29
C ASN A 168 -25.82 -32.32 7.46
N GLN A 169 -25.07 -31.40 8.07
CA GLN A 169 -23.92 -30.78 7.43
C GLN A 169 -22.76 -31.79 7.50
N GLN A 170 -22.65 -32.64 6.48
CA GLN A 170 -21.48 -33.48 6.27
C GLN A 170 -20.34 -32.57 5.80
N ASN A 171 -19.25 -32.55 6.57
CA ASN A 171 -17.95 -32.07 6.12
C ASN A 171 -17.27 -33.22 5.36
#